data_AF-A0A7X5N2Z7-F1
#
_entry.id   AF-A0A7X5N2Z7-F1
#
_cell.length_a   1.000
_cell.length_b   1.000
_cell.length_c   1.000
_cell.angle_alpha   90.00
_cell.angle_beta   90.00
_cell.angle_gamma   90.00
#
_symmetry.space_group_name_H-M   'P 1'
#
loop_
_entity.id
_entity.type
_entity.pdbx_description
1 polymer ?
#
loop_
_entity_poly.entity_id
_entity_poly.type
_entity_poly.pdbx_seq_one_letter_code
_entity_poly.pdbx_strand_id
1 'polypeptide(L)'
;WPDFLPRAAVQHRDHADPELATHLHGFVGYVSQAGDGQMTQPRYHLMRHVQRVRQHFTFEVDDAAFGELAQWAEQANAVCFLADGSVRDPHGRVLISQGEPAIDEQAQVPYPPDALQRRAQQ
;
A
#
# COMPACT_ATOMS: atom_id res chain seq x y z
N TRP A 1 -13.78 -0.65 -4.41
CA TRP A 1 -13.57 0.47 -5.34
C TRP A 1 -13.37 1.73 -4.52
N PRO A 2 -12.51 2.67 -4.93
CA PRO A 2 -12.45 4.02 -4.37
C PRO A 2 -13.75 4.75 -4.72
N ASP A 3 -14.59 5.04 -3.73
CA ASP A 3 -15.90 5.68 -3.89
C ASP A 3 -15.85 7.21 -3.84
N PHE A 4 -14.71 7.77 -3.42
CA PHE A 4 -14.39 9.20 -3.48
C PHE A 4 -13.96 9.67 -4.89
N LEU A 5 -13.89 8.77 -5.87
CA LEU A 5 -13.57 9.10 -7.27
C LEU A 5 -14.62 8.54 -8.24
N PRO A 6 -14.88 9.22 -9.36
CA PRO A 6 -15.65 8.65 -10.46
C PRO A 6 -14.98 7.37 -10.97
N ARG A 7 -15.75 6.28 -11.12
CA ARG A 7 -15.20 4.98 -11.54
C ARG A 7 -14.44 5.02 -12.88
N ALA A 8 -14.83 5.93 -13.78
CA ALA A 8 -14.14 6.13 -15.06
C ALA A 8 -12.71 6.68 -14.92
N ALA A 9 -12.38 7.30 -13.79
CA ALA A 9 -11.04 7.81 -13.48
C ALA A 9 -10.13 6.77 -12.79
N VAL A 10 -10.65 5.55 -12.53
CA VAL A 10 -9.95 4.51 -11.77
C VAL A 10 -9.66 3.32 -12.67
N GLN A 11 -8.39 3.01 -12.87
CA GLN A 11 -7.95 1.74 -13.43
C GLN A 11 -7.92 0.69 -12.32
N HIS A 12 -8.25 -0.55 -12.65
CA HIS A 12 -8.40 -1.64 -11.68
C HIS A 12 -7.92 -2.96 -12.27
N ARG A 13 -7.14 -3.70 -11.47
CA ARG A 13 -6.84 -5.12 -11.67
C ARG A 13 -7.24 -5.89 -10.42
N ASP A 14 -7.79 -7.08 -10.58
CA ASP A 14 -8.07 -7.98 -9.47
C ASP A 14 -7.41 -9.35 -9.67
N HIS A 15 -7.60 -10.23 -8.68
CA HIS A 15 -7.04 -11.58 -8.68
C HIS A 15 -7.45 -12.49 -9.86
N ALA A 16 -8.47 -12.14 -10.64
CA ALA A 16 -8.81 -12.87 -11.86
C ALA A 16 -7.93 -12.44 -13.05
N ASP A 17 -7.26 -11.28 -12.96
CA ASP A 17 -6.28 -10.81 -13.93
C ASP A 17 -4.90 -11.47 -13.68
N PRO A 18 -4.38 -12.31 -14.59
CA PRO A 18 -3.07 -12.93 -14.44
C PRO A 18 -1.92 -11.93 -14.40
N GLU A 19 -2.08 -10.73 -14.98
CA GLU A 19 -1.04 -9.68 -14.91
C GLU A 19 -0.82 -9.19 -13.48
N LEU A 20 -1.85 -9.25 -12.63
CA LEU A 20 -1.72 -8.81 -11.23
C LEU A 20 -0.64 -9.61 -10.51
N ALA A 21 -0.60 -10.93 -10.69
CA ALA A 21 0.38 -11.78 -10.03
C ALA A 21 1.82 -11.43 -10.44
N THR A 22 2.06 -11.23 -11.74
CA THR A 22 3.37 -10.80 -12.26
C THR A 22 3.75 -9.43 -11.73
N HIS A 23 2.81 -8.48 -11.71
CA HIS A 23 3.04 -7.14 -11.20
C HIS A 23 3.41 -7.14 -9.71
N LEU A 24 2.65 -7.87 -8.87
CA LEU A 24 2.93 -8.00 -7.44
C LEU A 24 4.27 -8.69 -7.18
N HIS A 25 4.66 -9.68 -7.98
CA HIS A 25 5.98 -10.31 -7.87
C HIS A 25 7.11 -9.31 -8.13
N GLY A 26 7.02 -8.53 -9.20
CA GLY A 26 7.97 -7.45 -9.47
C GLY A 26 8.01 -6.41 -8.35
N PHE A 27 6.85 -6.04 -7.81
CA PHE A 27 6.76 -5.07 -6.72
C PHE A 27 7.36 -5.59 -5.40
N VAL A 28 7.25 -6.88 -5.10
CA VAL A 28 7.98 -7.49 -3.96
C VAL A 28 9.50 -7.35 -4.15
N GLY A 29 10.00 -7.57 -5.37
CA GLY A 29 11.42 -7.35 -5.70
C GLY A 29 11.84 -5.89 -5.49
N TYR A 30 11.02 -4.95 -5.96
CA TYR A 30 11.21 -3.51 -5.74
C TYR A 30 11.31 -3.16 -4.25
N VAL A 31 10.36 -3.63 -3.43
CA VAL A 31 10.36 -3.39 -1.97
C VAL A 31 11.58 -4.03 -1.29
N SER A 32 12.00 -5.21 -1.74
CA SER A 32 13.16 -5.91 -1.17
C SER A 32 14.48 -5.19 -1.45
N GLN A 33 14.58 -4.46 -2.56
CA GLN A 33 15.81 -3.79 -2.99
C GLN A 33 15.89 -2.32 -2.57
N ALA A 34 14.80 -1.75 -2.05
CA ALA A 34 14.75 -0.34 -1.70
C ALA A 34 15.77 0.06 -0.61
N GLY A 35 16.30 1.27 -0.70
CA GLY A 35 17.28 1.79 0.25
C GLY A 35 18.54 0.93 0.31
N ASP A 36 18.92 0.49 1.50
CA ASP A 36 20.13 -0.31 1.76
C ASP A 36 19.92 -1.84 1.64
N GLY A 37 18.73 -2.29 1.26
CA GLY A 37 18.38 -3.71 1.16
C GLY A 37 18.30 -4.48 2.49
N GLN A 38 18.46 -3.85 3.65
CA GLN A 38 18.36 -4.54 4.95
C GLN A 38 16.96 -5.09 5.23
N MET A 39 16.86 -6.34 5.67
CA MET A 39 15.54 -6.94 5.97
C MET A 39 15.03 -6.47 7.34
N THR A 40 14.37 -5.30 7.36
CA THR A 40 13.71 -4.76 8.56
C THR A 40 12.33 -5.39 8.76
N GLN A 41 11.82 -5.33 9.99
CA GLN A 41 10.47 -5.83 10.30
C GLN A 41 9.37 -5.14 9.45
N PRO A 42 9.36 -3.80 9.27
CA PRO A 42 8.39 -3.14 8.38
C PRO A 42 8.48 -3.63 6.93
N ARG A 43 9.69 -3.80 6.39
CA ARG A 43 9.90 -4.31 5.03
C ARG A 43 9.34 -5.72 4.86
N TYR A 44 9.63 -6.60 5.81
CA TYR A 44 9.08 -7.95 5.82
C TYR A 44 7.54 -7.95 5.84
N HIS A 45 6.93 -7.16 6.73
CA HIS A 45 5.47 -7.07 6.81
C HIS A 45 4.86 -6.52 5.52
N LEU A 46 5.50 -5.53 4.89
CA LEU A 46 5.06 -4.98 3.62
C LEU A 46 5.13 -6.01 2.49
N MET A 47 6.24 -6.77 2.37
CA MET A 47 6.34 -7.85 1.39
C MET A 47 5.24 -8.90 1.59
N ARG A 48 4.99 -9.31 2.84
CA ARG A 48 3.91 -10.25 3.17
C ARG A 48 2.52 -9.67 2.89
N HIS A 49 2.35 -8.36 3.01
CA HIS A 49 1.11 -7.67 2.65
C HIS A 49 0.90 -7.70 1.14
N VAL A 50 1.90 -7.27 0.36
CA VAL A 50 1.88 -7.27 -1.11
C VAL A 50 1.55 -8.66 -1.68
N GLN A 51 2.14 -9.72 -1.13
CA GLN A 51 1.88 -11.10 -1.55
C GLN A 51 0.42 -11.56 -1.39
N ARG A 52 -0.40 -10.86 -0.60
CA ARG A 52 -1.81 -11.18 -0.35
C ARG A 52 -2.77 -10.20 -1.02
N VAL A 53 -2.25 -9.21 -1.75
CA VAL A 53 -3.07 -8.23 -2.46
C VAL A 53 -3.91 -8.95 -3.52
N ARG A 54 -5.20 -8.65 -3.54
CA ARG A 54 -6.16 -9.18 -4.54
C ARG A 54 -6.77 -8.09 -5.41
N GLN A 55 -6.47 -6.83 -5.11
CA GLN A 55 -7.07 -5.65 -5.70
C GLN A 55 -5.96 -4.60 -5.87
N HIS A 56 -5.79 -4.11 -7.08
CA HIS A 56 -4.85 -3.05 -7.42
C HIS A 56 -5.60 -1.94 -8.15
N PHE A 57 -5.48 -0.72 -7.64
CA PHE A 57 -6.13 0.46 -8.20
C PHE A 57 -5.06 1.48 -8.60
N THR A 58 -5.28 2.15 -9.73
CA THR A 58 -4.45 3.26 -10.19
C THR A 58 -5.35 4.41 -10.57
N PHE A 59 -5.06 5.59 -10.04
CA PHE A 59 -5.85 6.80 -10.23
C PHE A 59 -5.00 8.03 -9.90
N GLU A 60 -5.45 9.19 -10.36
CA GLU A 60 -4.95 10.49 -9.94
C GLU A 60 -5.90 11.08 -8.90
N VAL A 61 -5.37 11.84 -7.95
CA VAL A 61 -6.15 12.45 -6.88
C VAL A 61 -5.52 13.78 -6.48
N ASP A 62 -6.34 14.81 -6.31
CA ASP A 62 -5.90 16.12 -5.81
C ASP A 62 -5.64 16.07 -4.30
N ASP A 63 -4.75 16.93 -3.82
CA ASP A 63 -4.41 17.07 -2.39
C ASP A 63 -5.65 17.26 -1.49
N ALA A 64 -6.69 17.93 -2.02
CA ALA A 64 -7.94 18.16 -1.30
C ALA A 64 -8.69 16.85 -0.93
N ALA A 65 -8.46 15.77 -1.67
CA ALA A 65 -9.09 14.47 -1.45
C ALA A 65 -8.20 13.50 -0.65
N PHE A 66 -7.04 13.92 -0.14
CA PHE A 66 -6.16 13.04 0.66
C PHE A 66 -6.82 12.52 1.94
N GLY A 67 -7.75 13.28 2.54
CA GLY A 67 -8.52 12.80 3.69
C GLY A 67 -9.43 11.61 3.34
N GLU A 68 -10.11 11.69 2.19
CA GLU A 68 -10.99 10.62 1.68
C GLU A 68 -10.17 9.40 1.23
N LEU A 69 -9.03 9.64 0.57
CA LEU A 69 -8.06 8.59 0.23
C LEU A 69 -7.60 7.84 1.47
N ALA A 70 -7.22 8.55 2.54
CA ALA A 70 -6.73 7.94 3.77
C ALA A 70 -7.80 7.04 4.41
N GLN A 71 -9.02 7.57 4.55
CA GLN A 71 -10.16 6.82 5.08
C GLN A 71 -10.45 5.55 4.26
N TRP A 72 -10.45 5.68 2.93
CA TRP A 72 -10.66 4.55 2.04
C TRP A 72 -9.52 3.53 2.14
N ALA A 73 -8.26 3.99 2.15
CA ALA A 73 -7.09 3.12 2.20
C ALA A 73 -7.01 2.32 3.51
N GLU A 74 -7.40 2.91 4.64
CA GLU A 74 -7.54 2.19 5.91
C GLU A 74 -8.58 1.06 5.79
N GLN A 75 -9.79 1.38 5.32
CA GLN A 75 -10.89 0.42 5.21
C GLN A 75 -10.58 -0.70 4.20
N ALA A 76 -9.92 -0.34 3.10
CA ALA A 76 -9.49 -1.26 2.06
C ALA A 76 -8.25 -2.06 2.46
N ASN A 77 -7.62 -1.76 3.60
CA ASN A 77 -6.34 -2.32 4.01
C ASN A 77 -5.30 -2.15 2.89
N ALA A 78 -5.16 -0.94 2.38
CA ALA A 78 -4.33 -0.61 1.22
C ALA A 78 -3.06 0.15 1.62
N VAL A 79 -1.97 -0.10 0.90
CA VAL A 79 -0.78 0.76 0.87
C VAL A 79 -0.78 1.53 -0.43
N CYS A 80 -0.22 2.75 -0.42
CA CYS A 80 -0.14 3.59 -1.60
C CYS A 80 1.26 3.55 -2.19
N PHE A 81 1.39 3.36 -3.50
CA PHE A 81 2.64 3.54 -4.24
C PHE A 81 2.54 4.83 -5.06
N LEU A 82 3.45 5.77 -4.83
CA LEU A 82 3.40 7.10 -5.45
C LEU A 82 4.41 7.25 -6.58
N ALA A 83 4.22 8.25 -7.43
CA ALA A 83 5.10 8.55 -8.57
C ALA A 83 6.53 8.92 -8.16
N ASP A 84 6.74 9.35 -6.91
CA ASP A 84 8.07 9.57 -6.31
C ASP A 84 8.79 8.25 -5.96
N GLY A 85 8.15 7.10 -6.18
CA GLY A 85 8.69 5.78 -5.86
C GLY A 85 8.52 5.38 -4.39
N SER A 86 7.91 6.21 -3.55
CA SER A 86 7.64 5.85 -2.16
C SER A 86 6.44 4.91 -2.04
N VAL A 87 6.54 3.99 -1.08
CA VAL A 87 5.40 3.23 -0.58
C VAL A 87 4.98 3.87 0.73
N ARG A 88 3.68 4.15 0.88
CA ARG A 88 3.13 4.86 2.02
C ARG A 88 2.02 4.09 2.70
N ASP A 89 1.89 4.30 4.00
CA ASP A 89 0.74 3.84 4.77
C ASP A 89 -0.53 4.64 4.37
N PRO A 90 -1.73 4.24 4.83
CA PRO A 90 -2.97 4.96 4.53
C PRO A 90 -2.95 6.46 4.88
N HIS A 91 -2.15 6.86 5.87
CA HIS A 91 -2.04 8.26 6.31
C HIS A 91 -0.96 9.04 5.56
N GLY A 92 -0.33 8.43 4.55
CA GLY A 92 0.73 9.06 3.76
C GLY A 92 2.12 9.04 4.41
N ARG A 93 2.32 8.28 5.50
CA ARG A 93 3.66 8.11 6.09
C ARG A 93 4.49 7.15 5.24
N VAL A 94 5.77 7.44 5.09
CA VAL A 94 6.67 6.71 4.18
C VAL A 94 7.10 5.38 4.82
N LEU A 95 6.63 4.25 4.27
CA LEU A 95 7.04 2.91 4.68
C LEU A 95 8.40 2.53 4.09
N ILE A 96 8.58 2.81 2.79
CA ILE A 96 9.77 2.49 2.01
C ILE A 96 9.97 3.56 0.93
N SER A 97 11.21 3.93 0.67
CA SER A 97 11.62 4.80 -0.44
C SER A 97 12.96 4.36 -1.02
N GLN A 98 13.33 4.90 -2.19
CA GLN A 98 14.62 4.66 -2.85
C GLN A 98 15.71 5.67 -2.42
N GLY A 99 15.53 6.31 -1.26
CA GLY A 99 16.44 7.32 -0.71
C GLY A 99 15.68 8.54 -0.20
N GLU A 100 14.75 9.05 -1.01
CA GLU A 100 13.86 10.15 -0.65
C GLU A 100 12.42 9.83 -1.07
N PRO A 101 11.40 10.28 -0.33
CA PRO A 101 11.47 10.90 1.01
C PRO A 101 11.99 9.92 2.09
N ALA A 102 12.50 10.44 3.20
CA ALA A 102 12.93 9.62 4.34
C ALA A 102 11.79 8.72 4.86
N ILE A 103 12.16 7.50 5.30
CA ILE A 103 11.24 6.57 5.94
C ILE A 103 10.75 7.18 7.26
N ASP A 104 9.45 7.09 7.50
CA ASP A 104 8.83 7.54 8.74
C ASP A 104 8.77 6.37 9.74
N GLU A 105 9.37 6.56 10.92
CA GLU A 105 9.44 5.55 11.98
C GLU A 105 8.05 5.14 12.52
N GLN A 106 7.03 5.97 12.30
CA GLN A 106 5.66 5.72 12.71
C GLN A 106 4.81 5.09 11.60
N ALA A 107 5.36 4.92 10.38
CA ALA A 107 4.65 4.28 9.28
C ALA A 107 4.34 2.82 9.59
N GLN A 108 3.09 2.41 9.34
CA GLN A 108 2.64 1.05 9.63
C GLN A 108 1.94 0.44 8.42
N VAL A 109 2.29 -0.81 8.12
CA VAL A 109 1.52 -1.60 7.17
C VAL A 109 0.12 -1.79 7.77
N PRO A 110 -0.97 -1.45 7.05
CA PRO A 110 -2.30 -1.58 7.60
C PRO A 110 -2.62 -3.06 7.85
N TYR A 111 -3.45 -3.26 8.86
CA TYR A 111 -4.08 -4.54 9.15
C TYR A 111 -5.59 -4.34 9.08
N PRO A 112 -6.33 -5.31 8.55
CA PRO A 112 -7.78 -5.18 8.49
C PRO A 112 -8.34 -5.13 9.93
N PRO A 113 -9.43 -4.38 10.17
CA PRO A 113 -9.94 -4.13 11.52
C PRO A 113 -10.25 -5.40 12.32
N ASP A 114 -10.66 -6.48 11.64
CA ASP A 114 -10.95 -7.78 12.24
C ASP A 114 -9.68 -8.48 12.77
N ALA A 115 -8.52 -8.27 12.14
CA ALA A 115 -7.24 -8.78 12.62
C ALA A 115 -6.76 -8.06 13.89
N LEU A 116 -7.04 -6.76 14.01
CA LEU A 116 -6.75 -5.98 15.22
C LEU A 116 -7.63 -6.43 16.40
N GLN A 117 -8.92 -6.67 16.15
CA GLN A 117 -9.85 -7.18 17.17
C GLN A 117 -9.42 -8.55 17.72
N ARG A 118 -8.91 -9.46 16.88
CA ARG A 118 -8.40 -10.77 17.34
C ARG A 118 -7.15 -10.65 18.21
N ARG A 119 -6.28 -9.66 17.97
CA ARG A 119 -5.08 -9.42 18.80
C ARG A 119 -5.41 -8.80 20.16
N ALA A 120 -6.49 -8.03 20.26
CA ALA A 120 -6.94 -7.43 21.52
C ALA A 120 -7.71 -8.42 22.43
N GLN A 121 -8.09 -9.59 21.91
CA GLN A 121 -8.84 -10.64 22.62
C GLN A 121 -7.97 -11.84 23.02
N GLN A 122 -6.65 -11.76 22.84
CA GLN A 122 -5.65 -12.75 23.26
C GLN A 122 -4.75 -12.16 24.35
#